data_AF-A0A7W7RMW7-F1
#
_entry.id   AF-A0A7W7RMW7-F1
#
_cell.length_a   1.000
_cell.length_b   1.000
_cell.length_c   1.000
_cell.angle_alpha   90.00
_cell.angle_beta   90.00
_cell.angle_gamma   90.00
#
_symmetry.space_group_name_H-M   'P 1'
#
loop_
_entity.id
_entity.type
_entity.pdbx_description
1 polymer ?
#
loop_
_entity_poly.entity_id
_entity_poly.type
_entity_poly.pdbx_seq_one_letter_code
_entity_poly.pdbx_strand_id
1 'polypeptide(L)'
;MNTSMPDAHPKVVERQVQALREAGPGSLLVWHEPTDRVSVVAAGTVPDSETMIIAGHRAVAQLNSFTETTTRTFDQQTRDAQLAATLSRTARDTRREWPEIKAMTPSIVEPRRELAAQGLTVAEPPAVSERSRRTLITDEYASSDTSSRLRLTLTVARAHEAPAEIAVVSTPHRQPVWALSVDVDAHHPRPSATVIAAAARAALTTMSEAIAAP
;
A
#
# COMPACT_ATOMS: atom_id res chain seq x y z
N MET A 1 17.62 -31.91 -3.26
CA MET A 1 18.65 -31.08 -3.90
C MET A 1 18.37 -29.65 -3.46
N ASN A 2 19.03 -29.17 -2.40
CA ASN A 2 18.85 -27.80 -1.89
C ASN A 2 19.71 -26.86 -2.74
N THR A 3 19.15 -26.34 -3.82
CA THR A 3 19.67 -25.11 -4.42
C THR A 3 19.44 -24.00 -3.41
N SER A 4 20.49 -23.64 -2.66
CA SER A 4 20.52 -22.38 -1.92
C SER A 4 20.27 -21.28 -2.94
N MET A 5 19.07 -20.71 -2.94
CA MET A 5 18.83 -19.50 -3.72
C MET A 5 19.80 -18.44 -3.20
N PRO A 6 20.48 -17.68 -4.08
CA PRO A 6 21.21 -16.49 -3.64
C PRO A 6 20.25 -15.64 -2.81
N ASP A 7 20.71 -15.12 -1.68
CA ASP A 7 19.90 -14.28 -0.81
C ASP A 7 19.47 -13.02 -1.58
N ALA A 8 18.30 -13.07 -2.21
CA ALA A 8 17.77 -12.04 -3.10
C ALA A 8 17.35 -10.80 -2.28
N HIS A 9 18.23 -9.82 -2.14
CA HIS A 9 17.97 -8.65 -1.30
C HIS A 9 17.45 -7.48 -2.14
N PRO A 10 16.21 -7.00 -1.88
CA PRO A 10 15.70 -5.82 -2.57
C PRO A 10 16.65 -4.65 -2.37
N LYS A 11 17.24 -4.16 -3.46
CA LYS A 11 18.16 -3.03 -3.46
C LYS A 11 17.56 -1.87 -4.24
N VAL A 12 17.24 -0.80 -3.51
CA VAL A 12 16.77 0.44 -4.08
C VAL A 12 17.97 1.33 -4.41
N VAL A 13 17.96 1.95 -5.58
CA VAL A 13 18.98 2.90 -6.06
C VAL A 13 18.34 4.25 -6.42
N GLU A 14 19.16 5.29 -6.52
CA GLU A 14 18.77 6.69 -6.72
C GLU A 14 17.83 6.87 -7.91
N ARG A 15 18.15 6.24 -9.05
CA ARG A 15 17.33 6.30 -10.26
C ARG A 15 15.89 5.81 -10.05
N GLN A 16 15.66 4.89 -9.11
CA GLN A 16 14.32 4.38 -8.83
C GLN A 16 13.54 5.34 -7.92
N VAL A 17 14.24 6.05 -7.03
CA VAL A 17 13.64 7.14 -6.24
C VAL A 17 13.20 8.28 -7.17
N GLN A 18 14.07 8.66 -8.09
CA GLN A 18 13.74 9.66 -9.12
C GLN A 18 12.56 9.19 -9.98
N ALA A 19 12.60 7.96 -10.49
CA ALA A 19 11.51 7.40 -11.30
C ALA A 19 10.18 7.37 -10.54
N LEU A 20 10.18 7.07 -9.23
CA LEU A 20 8.96 7.09 -8.43
C LEU A 20 8.39 8.51 -8.31
N ARG A 21 9.26 9.50 -8.10
CA ARG A 21 8.88 10.92 -8.03
C ARG A 21 8.28 11.40 -9.35
N GLU A 22 8.89 11.03 -10.47
CA GLU A 22 8.41 11.37 -11.82
C GLU A 22 7.08 10.67 -12.16
N ALA A 23 6.88 9.44 -11.69
CA ALA A 23 5.62 8.72 -11.88
C ALA A 23 4.43 9.32 -11.11
N GLY A 24 4.69 10.11 -10.06
CA GLY A 24 3.68 10.90 -9.37
C GLY A 24 2.76 10.13 -8.41
N PRO A 25 1.69 10.78 -7.91
CA PRO A 25 0.78 10.18 -6.92
C PRO A 25 0.16 8.86 -7.36
N GLY A 26 0.03 7.92 -6.42
CA GLY A 26 -0.52 6.57 -6.66
C GLY A 26 0.48 5.57 -7.26
N SER A 27 1.67 6.02 -7.69
CA SER A 27 2.74 5.11 -8.10
C SER A 27 3.38 4.40 -6.91
N LEU A 28 3.90 3.20 -7.17
CA LEU A 28 4.52 2.33 -6.18
C LEU A 28 5.92 1.92 -6.60
N LEU A 29 6.82 1.84 -5.63
CA LEU A 29 8.11 1.18 -5.74
C LEU A 29 7.95 -0.28 -5.27
N VAL A 30 8.24 -1.23 -6.15
CA VAL A 30 8.01 -2.66 -5.90
C VAL A 30 9.26 -3.48 -6.16
N TRP A 31 9.36 -4.61 -5.47
CA TRP A 31 10.35 -5.67 -5.72
C TRP A 31 9.68 -6.90 -6.30
N HIS A 32 10.18 -7.37 -7.43
CA HIS A 32 9.74 -8.58 -8.11
C HIS A 32 10.60 -9.75 -7.67
N GLU A 33 10.06 -10.60 -6.80
CA GLU A 33 10.79 -11.73 -6.20
C GLU A 33 11.41 -12.67 -7.25
N PRO A 34 10.72 -13.08 -8.33
CA PRO A 34 11.27 -14.05 -9.30
C PRO A 34 12.47 -13.51 -10.09
N THR A 35 12.58 -12.19 -10.22
CA THR A 35 13.65 -11.57 -11.02
C THR A 35 14.67 -10.81 -10.16
N ASP A 36 14.43 -10.72 -8.85
CA ASP A 36 15.17 -9.89 -7.90
C ASP A 36 15.34 -8.43 -8.37
N ARG A 37 14.28 -7.85 -8.95
CA ARG A 37 14.31 -6.49 -9.52
C ARG A 37 13.42 -5.53 -8.78
N VAL A 38 13.96 -4.36 -8.46
CA VAL A 38 13.18 -3.22 -7.99
C VAL A 38 12.78 -2.35 -9.18
N SER A 39 11.51 -1.98 -9.26
CA SER A 39 10.95 -1.14 -10.32
C SER A 39 9.82 -0.25 -9.79
N VAL A 40 9.45 0.75 -10.59
CA VAL A 40 8.30 1.60 -10.30
C VAL A 40 7.13 1.12 -11.15
N VAL A 41 5.96 1.00 -10.54
CA VAL A 41 4.71 0.72 -11.24
C VAL A 41 3.78 1.93 -11.12
N ALA A 42 3.02 2.17 -12.21
CA ALA A 42 2.12 3.30 -12.31
C ALA A 42 0.90 3.15 -11.39
N ALA A 43 0.24 4.28 -11.11
CA ALA A 43 -1.04 4.30 -10.43
C ALA A 43 -2.07 3.34 -11.07
N GLY A 44 -2.80 2.61 -10.24
CA GLY A 44 -3.78 1.61 -10.68
C GLY A 44 -3.21 0.25 -11.04
N THR A 45 -1.88 0.10 -11.11
CA THR A 45 -1.26 -1.23 -11.23
C THR A 45 -1.48 -2.01 -9.95
N VAL A 46 -1.96 -3.26 -10.06
CA VAL A 46 -2.17 -4.15 -8.92
C VAL A 46 -1.02 -5.15 -8.82
N PRO A 47 -0.16 -5.05 -7.77
CA PRO A 47 0.89 -6.03 -7.53
C PRO A 47 0.29 -7.43 -7.30
N ASP A 48 0.91 -8.43 -7.92
CA ASP A 48 0.57 -9.85 -7.73
C ASP A 48 1.24 -10.44 -6.47
N SER A 49 1.07 -11.75 -6.26
CA SER A 49 1.68 -12.45 -5.11
C SER A 49 3.20 -12.57 -5.18
N GLU A 50 3.81 -12.30 -6.32
CA GLU A 50 5.26 -12.36 -6.52
C GLU A 50 5.91 -10.97 -6.44
N THR A 51 5.11 -9.95 -6.14
CA THR A 51 5.52 -8.54 -6.14
C THR A 51 5.32 -7.91 -4.76
N MET A 52 6.41 -7.61 -4.07
CA MET A 52 6.40 -6.91 -2.79
C MET A 52 6.37 -5.41 -2.98
N ILE A 53 5.45 -4.72 -2.30
CA ILE A 53 5.44 -3.25 -2.24
C ILE A 53 6.51 -2.80 -1.24
N ILE A 54 7.44 -1.97 -1.68
CA ILE A 54 8.45 -1.36 -0.80
C ILE A 54 7.93 -0.04 -0.22
N ALA A 55 7.38 0.82 -1.08
CA ALA A 55 6.91 2.14 -0.70
C ALA A 55 5.98 2.71 -1.78
N GLY A 56 5.02 3.56 -1.40
CA GLY A 56 4.33 4.44 -2.34
C GLY A 56 5.00 5.79 -2.52
N HIS A 57 4.61 6.52 -3.57
CA HIS A 57 5.08 7.89 -3.84
C HIS A 57 5.05 8.81 -2.61
N ARG A 58 4.01 8.68 -1.77
CA ARG A 58 3.85 9.52 -0.58
C ARG A 58 4.92 9.25 0.49
N ALA A 59 5.34 8.00 0.69
CA ALA A 59 6.40 7.68 1.64
C ALA A 59 7.70 8.40 1.25
N VAL A 60 8.01 8.47 -0.06
CA VAL A 60 9.15 9.24 -0.58
C VAL A 60 8.99 10.73 -0.29
N ALA A 61 7.81 11.32 -0.53
CA ALA A 61 7.58 12.73 -0.23
C ALA A 61 7.76 13.05 1.28
N GLN A 62 7.26 12.19 2.16
CA GLN A 62 7.38 12.35 3.62
C GLN A 62 8.82 12.24 4.11
N LEU A 63 9.55 11.23 3.62
CA LEU A 63 10.97 11.06 3.94
C LEU A 63 11.81 12.23 3.41
N ASN A 64 11.48 12.75 2.23
CA ASN A 64 12.17 13.90 1.67
C ASN A 64 11.96 15.17 2.52
N SER A 65 10.73 15.45 2.97
CA SER A 65 10.45 16.58 3.88
C SER A 65 11.21 16.47 5.21
N PHE A 66 11.39 15.25 5.72
CA PHE A 66 12.20 15.01 6.92
C PHE A 66 13.67 15.35 6.67
N THR A 67 14.25 14.83 5.58
CA THR A 67 15.65 15.10 5.19
C THR A 67 15.91 16.57 4.91
N GLU A 68 14.99 17.29 4.26
CA GLU A 68 15.09 18.74 4.02
C GLU A 68 15.20 19.55 5.31
N THR A 69 14.51 19.10 6.37
CA THR A 69 14.54 19.76 7.68
C THR A 69 15.88 19.57 8.37
N THR A 70 16.51 18.40 8.21
CA THR A 70 17.77 18.07 8.89
C THR A 70 19.02 18.51 8.12
N THR A 71 18.94 18.61 6.79
CA THR A 71 20.11 18.74 5.92
C THR A 71 19.91 19.76 4.80
N ARG A 72 19.81 21.04 5.20
CA ARG A 72 19.65 22.19 4.29
C ARG A 72 20.76 22.35 3.22
N THR A 73 21.83 21.57 3.28
CA THR A 73 23.06 21.78 2.48
C THR A 73 23.36 20.71 1.43
N PHE A 74 22.64 19.59 1.37
CA PHE A 74 22.93 18.55 0.37
C PHE A 74 22.28 18.83 -0.99
N ASP A 75 22.95 18.46 -2.07
CA ASP A 75 22.37 18.41 -3.42
C ASP A 75 21.31 17.30 -3.54
N GLN A 76 20.51 17.35 -4.62
CA GLN A 76 19.42 16.39 -4.84
C GLN A 76 19.94 14.95 -4.97
N GLN A 77 21.09 14.76 -5.60
CA GLN A 77 21.68 13.44 -5.80
C GLN A 77 22.03 12.75 -4.48
N THR A 78 22.62 13.49 -3.54
CA THR A 78 22.94 12.99 -2.20
C THR A 78 21.68 12.65 -1.41
N ARG A 79 20.62 13.46 -1.53
CA ARG A 79 19.32 13.16 -0.90
C ARG A 79 18.69 11.89 -1.46
N ASP A 80 18.71 11.73 -2.78
CA ASP A 80 18.16 10.54 -3.43
C ASP A 80 18.96 9.28 -3.05
N ALA A 81 20.28 9.38 -2.86
CA ALA A 81 21.11 8.29 -2.34
C ALA A 81 20.76 7.91 -0.89
N GLN A 82 20.57 8.89 -0.01
CA GLN A 82 20.14 8.65 1.36
C GLN A 82 18.74 8.03 1.43
N LEU A 83 17.83 8.51 0.59
CA LEU A 83 16.48 7.96 0.49
C LEU A 83 16.49 6.53 -0.05
N ALA A 84 17.27 6.25 -1.10
CA ALA A 84 17.44 4.90 -1.63
C ALA A 84 18.03 3.94 -0.57
N ALA A 85 18.99 4.39 0.23
CA ALA A 85 19.53 3.61 1.34
C ALA A 85 18.49 3.33 2.44
N THR A 86 17.62 4.32 2.73
CA THR A 86 16.52 4.17 3.68
C THR A 86 15.48 3.18 3.17
N LEU A 87 15.03 3.32 1.93
CA LEU A 87 14.08 2.41 1.30
C LEU A 87 14.64 0.99 1.17
N SER A 88 15.94 0.83 0.90
CA SER A 88 16.60 -0.48 0.90
C SER A 88 16.64 -1.12 2.29
N ARG A 89 16.62 -0.32 3.37
CA ARG A 89 16.49 -0.85 4.74
C ARG A 89 15.05 -1.28 5.01
N THR A 90 14.08 -0.42 4.70
CA THR A 90 12.65 -0.75 4.78
C THR A 90 12.33 -2.02 4.01
N ALA A 91 12.80 -2.15 2.77
CA ALA A 91 12.58 -3.35 1.96
C ALA A 91 13.18 -4.61 2.58
N ARG A 92 14.33 -4.52 3.26
CA ARG A 92 14.91 -5.65 4.00
C ARG A 92 14.10 -6.01 5.23
N ASP A 93 13.53 -5.04 5.92
CA ASP A 93 12.67 -5.26 7.07
C ASP A 93 11.35 -5.91 6.61
N THR A 94 10.69 -5.34 5.59
CA THR A 94 9.48 -5.92 4.97
C THR A 94 9.72 -7.31 4.41
N ARG A 95 10.91 -7.60 3.87
CA ARG A 95 11.25 -8.95 3.38
C ARG A 95 11.17 -10.03 4.47
N ARG A 96 11.33 -9.68 5.76
CA ARG A 96 11.16 -10.62 6.87
C ARG A 96 9.71 -11.07 7.04
N GLU A 97 8.77 -10.15 6.79
CA GLU A 97 7.32 -10.38 6.86
C GLU A 97 6.76 -10.86 5.50
N TRP A 98 7.53 -10.73 4.42
CA TRP A 98 7.10 -11.01 3.06
C TRP A 98 6.47 -12.40 2.85
N PRO A 99 7.01 -13.51 3.39
CA PRO A 99 6.36 -14.82 3.21
C PRO A 99 4.91 -14.85 3.69
N GLU A 100 4.61 -14.15 4.78
CA GLU A 100 3.26 -14.07 5.33
C GLU A 100 2.37 -13.13 4.50
N ILE A 101 2.88 -11.95 4.14
CA ILE A 101 2.18 -11.02 3.23
C ILE A 101 1.84 -11.71 1.90
N LYS A 102 2.80 -12.44 1.33
CA LYS A 102 2.63 -13.21 0.09
C LYS A 102 1.54 -14.27 0.22
N ALA A 103 1.53 -15.02 1.32
CA ALA A 103 0.49 -16.01 1.60
C ALA A 103 -0.91 -15.38 1.76
N MET A 104 -0.99 -14.13 2.22
CA MET A 104 -2.23 -13.37 2.40
C MET A 104 -2.68 -12.62 1.14
N THR A 105 -1.78 -12.35 0.20
CA THR A 105 -2.04 -11.55 -1.01
C THR A 105 -3.22 -12.05 -1.86
N PRO A 106 -3.46 -13.38 -2.02
CA PRO A 106 -4.64 -13.87 -2.73
C PRO A 106 -5.98 -13.38 -2.16
N SER A 107 -6.07 -13.06 -0.87
CA SER A 107 -7.29 -12.55 -0.22
C SER A 107 -7.59 -11.08 -0.54
N ILE A 108 -6.62 -10.33 -1.10
CA ILE A 108 -6.77 -8.90 -1.37
C ILE A 108 -6.55 -8.52 -2.83
N VAL A 109 -6.13 -9.44 -3.69
CA VAL A 109 -5.85 -9.14 -5.11
C VAL A 109 -7.10 -8.69 -5.87
N GLU A 110 -8.25 -9.35 -5.69
CA GLU A 110 -9.50 -8.94 -6.33
C GLU A 110 -10.03 -7.62 -5.76
N PRO A 111 -10.10 -7.41 -4.43
CA PRO A 111 -10.40 -6.09 -3.86
C PRO A 111 -9.50 -4.97 -4.39
N ARG A 112 -8.18 -5.19 -4.50
CA ARG A 112 -7.24 -4.20 -5.07
C ARG A 112 -7.60 -3.83 -6.51
N ARG A 113 -7.96 -4.80 -7.35
CA ARG A 113 -8.37 -4.55 -8.75
C ARG A 113 -9.65 -3.74 -8.83
N GLU A 114 -10.66 -4.11 -8.07
CA GLU A 114 -11.93 -3.39 -8.06
C GLU A 114 -11.78 -1.98 -7.50
N LEU A 115 -10.98 -1.78 -6.44
CA LEU A 115 -10.66 -0.46 -5.89
C LEU A 115 -9.84 0.39 -6.89
N ALA A 116 -8.85 -0.19 -7.56
CA ALA A 116 -8.08 0.50 -8.60
C ALA A 116 -8.96 0.97 -9.76
N ALA A 117 -9.94 0.16 -10.18
CA ALA A 117 -10.94 0.53 -11.18
C ALA A 117 -11.83 1.72 -10.74
N GLN A 118 -11.95 1.96 -9.43
CA GLN A 118 -12.66 3.09 -8.83
C GLN A 118 -11.73 4.29 -8.51
N GLY A 119 -10.50 4.29 -9.04
CA GLY A 119 -9.52 5.34 -8.82
C GLY A 119 -8.85 5.32 -7.44
N LEU A 120 -8.96 4.21 -6.70
CA LEU A 120 -8.32 4.02 -5.40
C LEU A 120 -7.07 3.16 -5.54
N THR A 121 -5.91 3.75 -5.31
CA THR A 121 -4.62 3.07 -5.44
C THR A 121 -4.05 2.75 -4.08
N VAL A 122 -3.44 1.57 -3.94
CA VAL A 122 -2.66 1.20 -2.76
C VAL A 122 -1.60 2.28 -2.52
N ALA A 123 -1.46 2.73 -1.28
CA ALA A 123 -0.63 3.87 -0.91
C ALA A 123 0.65 3.49 -0.16
N GLU A 124 0.62 2.36 0.56
CA GLU A 124 1.69 1.90 1.44
C GLU A 124 1.82 0.37 1.33
N PRO A 125 2.95 -0.23 1.77
CA PRO A 125 3.04 -1.69 1.93
C PRO A 125 1.93 -2.24 2.82
N PRO A 126 1.37 -3.42 2.50
CA PRO A 126 0.38 -4.07 3.35
C PRO A 126 0.98 -4.41 4.72
N ALA A 127 0.18 -4.25 5.76
CA ALA A 127 0.52 -4.72 7.11
C ALA A 127 -0.18 -6.06 7.37
N VAL A 128 0.51 -6.97 8.05
CA VAL A 128 -0.11 -8.20 8.57
C VAL A 128 -0.19 -8.10 10.09
N SER A 129 -1.31 -8.58 10.65
CA SER A 129 -1.53 -8.60 12.09
C SER A 129 -2.33 -9.82 12.50
N GLU A 130 -2.27 -10.18 13.78
CA GLU A 130 -3.12 -11.21 14.36
C GLU A 130 -4.19 -10.57 15.25
N ARG A 131 -5.46 -10.96 15.04
CA ARG A 131 -6.57 -10.55 15.90
C ARG A 131 -7.50 -11.73 16.15
N SER A 132 -7.76 -12.04 17.41
CA SER A 132 -8.66 -13.15 17.80
C SER A 132 -8.31 -14.48 17.12
N ARG A 133 -7.01 -14.81 17.03
CA ARG A 133 -6.45 -16.00 16.34
C ARG A 133 -6.65 -16.03 14.82
N ARG A 134 -6.94 -14.90 14.20
CA ARG A 134 -7.03 -14.76 12.74
C ARG A 134 -5.88 -13.89 12.25
N THR A 135 -5.24 -14.32 11.18
CA THR A 135 -4.29 -13.49 10.43
C THR A 135 -5.08 -12.54 9.54
N LEU A 136 -4.80 -11.25 9.68
CA LEU A 136 -5.42 -10.16 8.94
C LEU A 136 -4.36 -9.47 8.09
N ILE A 137 -4.73 -9.09 6.87
CA ILE A 137 -3.93 -8.20 6.03
C ILE A 137 -4.67 -6.88 5.87
N THR A 138 -3.95 -5.77 6.06
CA THR A 138 -4.49 -4.42 5.94
C THR A 138 -3.75 -3.68 4.84
N ASP A 139 -4.51 -3.21 3.85
CA ASP A 139 -4.05 -2.27 2.83
C ASP A 139 -4.52 -0.86 3.16
N GLU A 140 -3.68 0.13 2.86
CA GLU A 140 -4.07 1.53 2.82
C GLU A 140 -4.20 2.01 1.37
N TYR A 141 -5.26 2.77 1.09
CA TYR A 141 -5.54 3.34 -0.23
C TYR A 141 -5.67 4.85 -0.16
N ALA A 142 -5.27 5.49 -1.26
CA ALA A 142 -5.50 6.89 -1.54
C ALA A 142 -6.27 7.03 -2.86
N SER A 143 -7.10 8.07 -2.97
CA SER A 143 -7.68 8.48 -4.25
C SER A 143 -6.99 9.75 -4.73
N SER A 144 -6.85 9.87 -6.05
CA SER A 144 -6.31 11.07 -6.72
C SER A 144 -7.20 12.30 -6.54
N ASP A 145 -8.51 12.08 -6.38
CA ASP A 145 -9.53 13.13 -6.46
C ASP A 145 -9.91 13.67 -5.07
N THR A 146 -9.61 12.91 -4.03
CA THR A 146 -9.95 13.26 -2.65
C THR A 146 -8.84 14.08 -2.00
N SER A 147 -9.24 15.01 -1.13
CA SER A 147 -8.31 15.75 -0.28
C SER A 147 -7.31 14.79 0.37
N SER A 148 -6.03 15.17 0.41
CA SER A 148 -4.95 14.40 1.03
C SER A 148 -5.16 14.10 2.53
N ARG A 149 -6.26 14.60 3.10
CA ARG A 149 -6.75 14.49 4.47
C ARG A 149 -7.46 13.19 4.78
N LEU A 150 -7.90 12.42 3.79
CA LEU A 150 -8.57 11.13 3.99
C LEU A 150 -7.78 9.97 3.37
N ARG A 151 -7.85 8.81 4.01
CA ARG A 151 -7.36 7.52 3.52
C ARG A 151 -8.42 6.46 3.73
N LEU A 152 -8.37 5.41 2.93
CA LEU A 152 -9.17 4.21 3.14
C LEU A 152 -8.26 3.10 3.65
N THR A 153 -8.68 2.39 4.67
CA THR A 153 -8.05 1.14 5.11
C THR A 153 -8.99 -0.02 4.82
N LEU A 154 -8.47 -1.06 4.19
CA LEU A 154 -9.19 -2.32 3.98
C LEU A 154 -8.46 -3.42 4.74
N THR A 155 -9.14 -4.05 5.70
CA THR A 155 -8.62 -5.20 6.44
C THR A 155 -9.39 -6.44 6.03
N VAL A 156 -8.67 -7.49 5.64
CA VAL A 156 -9.26 -8.76 5.19
C VAL A 156 -8.60 -9.91 5.95
N ALA A 157 -9.42 -10.85 6.44
CA ALA A 157 -8.91 -12.08 7.03
C ALA A 157 -8.45 -13.07 5.95
N ARG A 158 -7.51 -13.93 6.32
CA ARG A 158 -7.05 -15.02 5.44
C ARG A 158 -8.25 -15.82 4.95
N ALA A 159 -8.26 -16.14 3.65
CA ALA A 159 -9.33 -16.93 3.02
C ALA A 159 -10.76 -16.39 3.27
N HIS A 160 -10.90 -15.10 3.62
CA HIS A 160 -12.18 -14.46 3.94
C HIS A 160 -12.91 -15.07 5.16
N GLU A 161 -12.19 -15.69 6.11
CA GLU A 161 -12.73 -16.31 7.35
C GLU A 161 -13.38 -15.31 8.35
N ALA A 162 -13.49 -14.04 7.96
CA ALA A 162 -14.14 -12.99 8.71
C ALA A 162 -14.63 -11.89 7.75
N PRO A 163 -15.61 -11.06 8.17
CA PRO A 163 -16.01 -9.88 7.44
C PRO A 163 -14.82 -9.00 7.06
N ALA A 164 -14.84 -8.45 5.85
CA ALA A 164 -13.89 -7.43 5.44
C ALA A 164 -14.23 -6.12 6.15
N GLU A 165 -13.22 -5.46 6.72
CA GLU A 165 -13.40 -4.19 7.42
C GLU A 165 -12.91 -3.05 6.54
N ILE A 166 -13.77 -2.08 6.31
CA ILE A 166 -13.48 -0.88 5.56
C ILE A 166 -13.54 0.28 6.55
N ALA A 167 -12.50 1.10 6.60
CA ALA A 167 -12.55 2.34 7.37
C ALA A 167 -12.01 3.51 6.55
N VAL A 168 -12.59 4.68 6.77
CA VAL A 168 -12.06 5.95 6.28
C VAL A 168 -11.33 6.61 7.44
N VAL A 169 -10.04 6.86 7.26
CA VAL A 169 -9.13 7.38 8.27
C VAL A 169 -8.74 8.81 7.93
N SER A 170 -8.88 9.70 8.92
CA SER A 170 -8.39 11.07 8.83
C SER A 170 -6.86 11.09 8.94
N THR A 171 -6.14 11.57 7.94
CA THR A 171 -4.67 11.55 7.93
C THR A 171 -3.99 12.41 9.00
N PRO A 172 -4.53 13.59 9.41
CA PRO A 172 -3.94 14.37 10.49
C PRO A 172 -3.97 13.65 11.85
N HIS A 173 -5.00 12.86 12.11
CA HIS A 173 -5.24 12.25 13.43
C HIS A 173 -5.03 10.73 13.45
N ARG A 174 -4.91 10.09 12.28
CA ARG A 174 -4.87 8.64 12.09
C ARG A 174 -6.01 7.90 12.81
N GLN A 175 -7.17 8.55 12.93
CA GLN A 175 -8.36 7.98 13.55
C GLN A 175 -9.42 7.68 12.50
N PRO A 176 -10.14 6.55 12.62
CA PRO A 176 -11.27 6.26 11.76
C PRO A 176 -12.38 7.29 12.01
N VAL A 177 -12.81 7.97 10.95
CA VAL A 177 -13.98 8.87 10.97
C VAL A 177 -15.24 8.14 10.50
N TRP A 178 -15.06 6.98 9.86
CA TRP A 178 -16.13 6.10 9.41
C TRP A 178 -15.60 4.68 9.32
N ALA A 179 -16.45 3.69 9.62
CA ALA A 179 -16.13 2.27 9.46
C ALA A 179 -17.37 1.45 9.10
N LEU A 180 -17.15 0.38 8.34
CA LEU A 180 -18.15 -0.61 7.95
C LEU A 180 -17.51 -1.99 7.90
N SER A 181 -18.27 -3.00 8.31
CA SER A 181 -17.93 -4.40 8.09
C SER A 181 -18.82 -4.97 6.98
N VAL A 182 -18.20 -5.60 5.99
CA VAL A 182 -18.89 -6.29 4.88
C VAL A 182 -18.73 -7.78 5.10
N ASP A 183 -19.84 -8.48 5.28
CA ASP A 183 -19.83 -9.93 5.34
C ASP A 183 -19.48 -10.51 3.96
N VAL A 184 -18.34 -11.21 3.91
CA VAL A 184 -17.78 -11.79 2.69
C VAL A 184 -17.80 -13.32 2.71
N ASP A 185 -18.19 -13.92 3.83
CA ASP A 185 -18.07 -15.37 4.11
C ASP A 185 -19.02 -16.19 3.19
N ALA A 186 -20.10 -15.55 2.72
CA ALA A 186 -21.13 -16.18 1.88
C ALA A 186 -20.92 -16.03 0.36
N HIS A 187 -19.88 -15.32 -0.10
CA HIS A 187 -19.77 -14.87 -1.50
C HIS A 187 -18.46 -15.35 -2.16
N HIS A 188 -18.52 -15.60 -3.47
CA HIS A 188 -17.30 -15.78 -4.26
C HIS A 188 -16.40 -14.53 -4.15
N PRO A 189 -15.06 -14.67 -4.21
CA PRO A 189 -14.12 -13.56 -3.97
C PRO A 189 -14.38 -12.31 -4.84
N ARG A 190 -14.84 -12.51 -6.07
CA ARG A 190 -15.06 -11.42 -7.03
C ARG A 190 -16.32 -10.60 -6.72
N PRO A 191 -17.53 -11.18 -6.53
CA PRO A 191 -18.68 -10.42 -6.03
C PRO A 191 -18.40 -9.65 -4.74
N SER A 192 -17.69 -10.26 -3.77
CA SER A 192 -17.28 -9.61 -2.53
C SER A 192 -16.41 -8.37 -2.80
N ALA A 193 -15.43 -8.49 -3.70
CA ALA A 193 -14.55 -7.39 -4.08
C ALA A 193 -15.32 -6.20 -4.68
N THR A 194 -16.30 -6.45 -5.54
CA THR A 194 -17.15 -5.39 -6.12
C THR A 194 -17.97 -4.68 -5.04
N VAL A 195 -18.56 -5.42 -4.08
CA VAL A 195 -19.32 -4.83 -2.97
C VAL A 195 -18.40 -4.00 -2.06
N ILE A 196 -17.21 -4.51 -1.74
CA ILE A 196 -16.20 -3.80 -0.96
C ILE A 196 -15.82 -2.50 -1.65
N ALA A 197 -15.51 -2.54 -2.95
CA ALA A 197 -15.07 -1.37 -3.70
C ALA A 197 -16.17 -0.30 -3.80
N ALA A 198 -17.42 -0.72 -4.03
CA ALA A 198 -18.57 0.19 -4.05
C ALA A 198 -18.79 0.85 -2.67
N ALA A 199 -18.75 0.07 -1.60
CA ALA A 199 -18.90 0.58 -0.24
C ALA A 199 -17.77 1.56 0.15
N ALA A 200 -16.53 1.22 -0.19
CA ALA A 200 -15.37 2.07 0.05
C ALA A 200 -15.46 3.41 -0.70
N ARG A 201 -15.87 3.39 -1.97
CA ARG A 201 -16.04 4.61 -2.77
C ARG A 201 -17.16 5.49 -2.23
N ALA A 202 -18.30 4.89 -1.88
CA ALA A 202 -19.41 5.61 -1.26
C ALA A 202 -18.97 6.28 0.05
N ALA A 203 -18.29 5.54 0.93
CA ALA A 203 -17.80 6.07 2.20
C ALA A 203 -16.85 7.26 2.03
N LEU A 204 -15.87 7.14 1.13
CA LEU A 204 -14.93 8.23 0.85
C LEU A 204 -15.62 9.47 0.28
N THR A 205 -16.62 9.29 -0.59
CA THR A 205 -17.39 10.39 -1.19
C THR A 205 -18.15 11.14 -0.09
N THR A 206 -18.95 10.40 0.70
CA THR A 206 -19.74 10.98 1.80
C THR A 206 -18.86 11.70 2.83
N MET A 207 -17.71 11.12 3.21
CA MET A 207 -16.81 11.75 4.18
C MET A 207 -16.08 12.96 3.60
N SER A 208 -15.77 12.97 2.30
CA SER A 208 -15.15 14.13 1.66
C SER A 208 -16.12 15.31 1.60
N GLU A 209 -17.38 15.06 1.30
CA GLU A 209 -18.45 16.07 1.33
C GLU A 209 -18.67 16.62 2.74
N ALA A 210 -18.69 15.75 3.76
CA ALA A 210 -18.84 16.16 5.15
C ALA A 210 -17.71 17.07 5.64
N ILE A 211 -16.47 16.88 5.17
CA ILE A 211 -15.31 17.72 5.52
C ILE A 211 -15.29 19.04 4.72
N ALA A 212 -15.88 19.05 3.53
CA ALA A 212 -15.95 20.23 2.68
C ALA A 212 -17.09 21.19 3.06
N ALA A 213 -18.06 20.73 3.84
CA ALA A 213 -19.15 21.57 4.34
C ALA A 213 -18.61 22.68 5.28
N PRO A 214 -18.98 23.95 5.06
CA PRO A 214 -18.48 25.10 5.80
C PRO A 214 -18.98 25.18 7.25
#